data_AF-A0A920LG40-F1
#
_entry.id   AF-A0A920LG40-F1
#
_cell.length_a   1.000
_cell.length_b   1.000
_cell.length_c   1.000
_cell.angle_alpha   90.00
_cell.angle_beta   90.00
_cell.angle_gamma   90.00
#
_symmetry.space_group_name_H-M   'P 1'
#
loop_
_entity.id
_entity.type
_entity.pdbx_description
1 polymer ?
#
loop_
_entity_poly.entity_id
_entity_poly.type
_entity_poly.pdbx_seq_one_letter_code
_entity_poly.pdbx_strand_id
1 'polypeptide(L)' 'MLDEDNHSMELAVNEENLALAIGARGQNIRLASKLVGWELNIISSEEGKRLKKNLWRQNSKQS' A
#
# COMPACT_ATOMS: atom_id res chain seq x y z
N MET A 1 -1.81 -1.63 5.09
CA MET A 1 -3.01 -1.33 5.91
C MET A 1 -4.21 -1.87 5.16
N LEU A 2 -5.23 -2.39 5.85
CA LEU A 2 -6.50 -2.75 5.23
C LEU A 2 -7.48 -1.62 5.52
N ASP A 3 -8.13 -1.10 4.48
CA ASP A 3 -9.19 -0.11 4.57
C ASP A 3 -10.44 -0.75 3.97
N GLU A 4 -11.29 -1.28 4.85
CA GLU A 4 -12.50 -2.01 4.46
C GLU A 4 -13.57 -1.05 3.89
N ASP A 5 -13.62 0.19 4.36
CA ASP A 5 -14.57 1.20 3.89
C ASP A 5 -14.28 1.59 2.44
N ASN A 6 -13.00 1.76 2.08
CA ASN A 6 -12.56 2.06 0.72
C ASN A 6 -12.25 0.82 -0.12
N HIS A 7 -12.48 -0.40 0.39
CA HIS A 7 -12.08 -1.67 -0.26
C HIS A 7 -10.65 -1.63 -0.80
N SER A 8 -9.73 -1.07 -0.02
CA SER A 8 -8.35 -0.85 -0.44
C SER A 8 -7.34 -1.45 0.53
N MET A 9 -6.20 -1.87 -0.03
CA MET A 9 -5.13 -2.52 0.71
C MET A 9 -3.80 -1.93 0.31
N GLU A 10 -3.06 -1.45 1.32
CA GLU A 10 -1.68 -1.03 1.15
C GLU A 10 -0.72 -2.18 1.46
N LEU A 11 0.12 -2.51 0.49
CA LEU A 11 1.13 -3.55 0.52
C LEU A 11 2.53 -2.92 0.57
N ALA A 12 3.24 -3.12 1.66
CA ALA A 12 4.62 -2.68 1.81
C ALA A 12 5.58 -3.76 1.32
N VAL A 13 6.40 -3.45 0.32
CA VAL A 13 7.39 -4.37 -0.24
C VAL A 13 8.80 -3.80 -0.18
N ASN A 14 9.79 -4.67 -0.22
CA ASN A 14 11.19 -4.25 -0.37
C ASN A 14 11.38 -3.52 -1.70
N GLU A 15 12.30 -2.57 -1.74
CA GLU A 15 12.57 -1.75 -2.92
C GLU A 15 12.96 -2.59 -4.14
N GLU A 16 13.73 -3.66 -3.91
CA GLU A 16 14.10 -4.67 -4.91
C GLU A 16 12.89 -5.35 -5.58
N ASN A 17 11.78 -5.50 -4.84
CA ASN A 17 10.57 -6.19 -5.29
C ASN A 17 9.47 -5.21 -5.73
N LEU A 18 9.65 -3.90 -5.54
CA LEU A 18 8.66 -2.89 -5.89
C LEU A 18 8.36 -2.90 -7.39
N ALA A 19 9.41 -2.93 -8.22
CA ALA A 19 9.27 -2.98 -9.67
C ALA A 19 8.58 -4.27 -10.15
N LEU A 20 8.92 -5.41 -9.53
CA LEU A 20 8.32 -6.70 -9.85
C LEU A 20 6.83 -6.76 -9.49
N ALA A 21 6.49 -6.25 -8.30
CA ALA A 21 5.13 -6.23 -7.78
C ALA A 21 4.21 -5.28 -8.58
N ILE A 22 4.73 -4.13 -9.02
CA ILE A 22 4.00 -3.22 -9.94
C ILE A 22 3.88 -3.87 -11.33
N GLY A 23 4.97 -4.47 -11.81
CA GLY A 23 5.07 -5.03 -13.16
C GLY A 23 5.16 -3.96 -14.24
N ALA A 24 5.44 -4.37 -15.49
CA ALA A 24 5.56 -3.45 -16.62
C ALA A 24 4.24 -2.66 -16.82
N ARG A 25 4.32 -1.32 -16.79
CA ARG A 25 3.16 -0.42 -16.88
C ARG A 25 2.05 -0.71 -15.84
N GLY A 26 2.41 -1.25 -14.68
CA GLY A 26 1.43 -1.55 -13.62
C GLY A 26 0.52 -2.75 -13.91
N GLN A 27 0.88 -3.63 -14.84
CA GLN A 27 0.02 -4.78 -15.18
C GLN A 27 -0.18 -5.74 -14.01
N ASN A 28 0.87 -6.06 -13.27
CA ASN A 28 0.80 -7.06 -12.21
C ASN A 28 -0.12 -6.58 -11.10
N ILE A 29 0.05 -5.34 -10.64
CA ILE A 29 -0.79 -4.77 -9.58
C ILE A 29 -2.26 -4.63 -10.00
N ARG A 30 -2.51 -4.24 -11.26
CA ARG A 30 -3.88 -4.12 -11.79
C ARG A 30 -4.57 -5.47 -11.94
N LEU A 31 -3.85 -6.51 -12.33
CA LEU A 31 -4.41 -7.87 -12.43
C LEU A 31 -4.67 -8.45 -11.04
N ALA A 32 -3.76 -8.27 -10.09
CA ALA A 32 -3.95 -8.70 -8.71
C ALA A 32 -5.15 -7.99 -8.05
N SER A 33 -5.29 -6.67 -8.24
CA SER A 33 -6.46 -5.91 -7.78
C SER A 33 -7.77 -6.48 -8.33
N LYS A 34 -7.83 -6.76 -9.63
CA LYS A 34 -9.01 -7.40 -10.26
C LYS A 34 -9.29 -8.81 -9.73
N LEU A 35 -8.26 -9.59 -9.44
CA LEU A 35 -8.41 -10.97 -8.96
C LEU A 35 -8.92 -11.01 -7.52
N VAL A 36 -8.44 -10.10 -6.67
CA VAL A 36 -8.83 -10.02 -5.26
C VAL A 36 -10.15 -9.23 -5.10
N GLY A 37 -10.47 -8.36 -6.05
CA GLY A 37 -11.64 -7.47 -5.99
C GLY A 37 -11.43 -6.27 -5.07
N TRP A 38 -10.18 -5.93 -4.75
CA TRP A 38 -9.79 -4.85 -3.86
C TRP A 38 -8.77 -3.96 -4.54
N GLU A 39 -8.81 -2.66 -4.25
CA GLU A 39 -7.79 -1.74 -4.74
C GLU A 39 -6.47 -1.98 -4.00
N LEU A 40 -5.43 -2.39 -4.74
CA LEU A 40 -4.14 -2.73 -4.17
C LEU A 40 -3.14 -1.61 -4.46
N ASN A 41 -2.59 -1.02 -3.40
CA ASN A 41 -1.55 0.01 -3.48
C ASN A 41 -0.22 -0.55 -2.97
N ILE A 42 0.78 -0.64 -3.84
CA ILE A 42 2.11 -1.07 -3.43
C ILE A 42 2.97 0.14 -3.09
N ILE A 43 3.57 0.10 -1.91
CA ILE A 43 4.51 1.11 -1.42
C ILE A 43 5.80 0.44 -0.95
N SER A 44 6.89 1.20 -0.86
CA SER A 44 8.11 0.66 -0.27
C SER A 44 7.94 0.44 1.24
N SER A 45 8.68 -0.50 1.81
CA SER A 45 8.72 -0.73 3.26
C SER A 45 9.10 0.52 4.05
N GLU A 46 9.97 1.37 3.51
CA GLU A 46 10.32 2.66 4.11
C GLU A 46 9.15 3.64 4.09
N GLU A 47 8.47 3.77 2.95
CA GLU A 47 7.28 4.62 2.80
C GLU A 47 6.17 4.18 3.76
N GLY A 48 5.90 2.88 3.85
CA GLY A 48 4.89 2.34 4.75
C GLY A 48 5.18 2.64 6.22
N LYS A 49 6.46 2.53 6.64
CA LYS A 49 6.88 2.94 7.99
C LYS A 49 6.65 4.43 8.22
N ARG A 50 6.94 5.26 7.22
CA ARG A 50 6.76 6.72 7.30
C ARG A 50 5.28 7.10 7.41
N LEU A 51 4.43 6.56 6.53
CA LEU A 51 2.98 6.76 6.57
C LEU A 51 2.40 6.34 7.91
N LYS A 52 2.76 5.15 8.39
CA LYS A 52 2.37 4.67 9.72
C LYS A 52 2.80 5.65 10.80
N LYS A 53 4.08 6.03 10.88
CA LYS A 53 4.60 6.99 11.86
C LYS A 53 3.87 8.34 11.82
N ASN A 54 3.52 8.83 10.64
CA ASN A 54 2.78 10.08 10.47
C ASN A 54 1.33 9.96 10.94
N LEU A 55 0.66 8.83 10.71
CA LEU A 55 -0.67 8.54 11.26
C LEU A 55 -0.67 8.58 12.79
N TRP A 56 0.28 7.90 13.44
CA TRP A 56 0.38 7.91 14.91
C TRP A 56 0.65 9.31 15.46
N ARG A 57 1.48 10.11 14.78
CA ARG A 57 1.81 11.49 15.18
C ARG A 57 0.64 12.46 15.02
N GLN A 58 -0.24 12.24 14.05
CA GLN A 58 -1.39 13.10 13.80
C GLN A 58 -2.49 12.81 14.81
N ASN A 59 -2.80 11.54 15.03
CA ASN A 59 -3.81 11.14 16.01
C ASN A 59 -3.39 11.49 17.44
N SER A 60 -2.09 11.49 17.76
CA SER A 60 -1.58 11.89 19.08
C SER A 60 -1.63 13.41 19.35
N LYS A 61 -1.86 14.26 18.34
CA LYS A 61 -1.99 15.72 18.50
C LYS A 61 -3.43 16.19 18.64
N GLN A 62 -4.39 15.28 18.48
CA GLN A 62 -5.83 15.54 18.59
C GLN A 62 -6.44 15.02 19.90
N SER A 63 -5.63 14.50 20.83
CA SER A 63 -6.02 14.23 22.23
C SER A 63 -5.34 15.18 23.19
#